data_AF-A0A7W7G6K3-F1
#
_entry.id   AF-A0A7W7G6K3-F1
#
_cell.length_a   1.000
_cell.length_b   1.000
_cell.length_c   1.000
_cell.angle_alpha   90.00
_cell.angle_beta   90.00
_cell.angle_gamma   90.00
#
_symmetry.space_group_name_H-M   'P 1'
#
loop_
_entity.id
_entity.type
_entity.pdbx_description
1 polymer ?
#
loop_
_entity_poly.entity_id
_entity_poly.type
_entity_poly.pdbx_seq_one_letter_code
_entity_poly.pdbx_strand_id
1 'polypeptide(L)'
;MTSQLELAARTAFAQVLTAWRTRRGLSKKQLAASMGYHPSYVSHVESLRHHPTLEFACRAEAVLASGGEIISRYEQCRQAAGEPAPAPVLRNDYEPSPMLPATLVIEEENATLTYADGWYSCRVERVVRNVGDRPVTCYPVRVDVDRYPDQPGVSRRLYAESPLQLSDLGFEAHAGDDRPEPMDVRVTRASDAYVKMVLIFGNARARFPLYPGERTRVTYAYRVPASLWGQWFQRDIRFPTRALTMSLRLPAGLAAEVSAETLSYAGIKGFSPTESPGDNGTVVYTLRLRELLLTSQIRLRWRFADRAPTGWTDLAA
;
A
#
# COMPACT_ATOMS: atom_id res chain seq x y z
N MET A 1 14.22 -34.30 10.88
CA MET A 1 15.54 -34.34 10.21
C MET A 1 15.33 -33.83 8.80
N THR A 2 15.85 -32.65 8.46
CA THR A 2 15.80 -32.09 7.11
C THR A 2 16.49 -33.06 6.16
N SER A 3 15.86 -33.43 5.04
CA SER A 3 16.48 -34.40 4.12
C SER A 3 17.74 -33.79 3.50
N GLN A 4 18.74 -34.61 3.20
CA GLN A 4 19.99 -34.12 2.57
C GLN A 4 19.71 -33.42 1.22
N LEU A 5 18.66 -33.85 0.52
CA LEU A 5 18.16 -33.26 -0.72
C LEU A 5 17.57 -31.85 -0.50
N GLU A 6 16.78 -31.69 0.56
CA GLU A 6 16.16 -30.42 0.95
C GLU A 6 17.21 -29.39 1.38
N LEU A 7 18.20 -29.82 2.16
CA LEU A 7 19.32 -28.95 2.54
C LEU A 7 20.13 -28.50 1.31
N ALA A 8 20.40 -29.40 0.36
CA ALA A 8 21.09 -29.08 -0.88
C ALA A 8 20.32 -28.07 -1.74
N ALA A 9 19.01 -28.26 -1.91
CA ALA A 9 18.15 -27.35 -2.66
C ALA A 9 18.13 -25.94 -2.04
N ARG A 10 17.99 -25.86 -0.71
CA ARG A 10 18.00 -24.58 0.03
C ARG A 10 19.36 -23.88 -0.07
N THR A 11 20.44 -24.64 -0.03
CA THR A 11 21.80 -24.13 -0.24
C THR A 11 21.95 -23.52 -1.63
N ALA A 12 21.46 -24.21 -2.67
CA ALA A 12 21.48 -23.71 -4.04
C ALA A 12 20.66 -22.41 -4.20
N PHE A 13 19.48 -22.32 -3.57
CA PHE A 13 18.69 -21.09 -3.56
C PHE A 13 19.43 -19.93 -2.90
N ALA A 14 20.00 -20.15 -1.71
CA ALA A 14 20.74 -19.13 -0.98
C ALA A 14 21.97 -18.62 -1.75
N GLN A 15 22.66 -19.52 -2.46
CA GLN A 15 23.81 -19.17 -3.30
C GLN A 15 23.40 -18.31 -4.50
N VAL A 16 22.35 -18.69 -5.23
CA VAL A 16 21.83 -17.90 -6.37
C VAL A 16 21.37 -16.52 -5.92
N LEU A 17 20.63 -16.45 -4.81
CA LEU A 17 20.20 -15.18 -4.21
C LEU A 17 21.40 -14.29 -3.85
N THR A 18 22.42 -14.86 -3.19
CA THR A 18 23.62 -14.14 -2.77
C THR A 18 24.43 -13.65 -3.97
N ALA A 19 24.57 -14.49 -5.01
CA ALA A 19 25.30 -14.17 -6.22
C ALA A 19 24.65 -13.00 -6.98
N TRP A 20 23.33 -13.07 -7.21
CA TRP A 20 22.60 -12.00 -7.88
C TRP A 20 22.57 -10.70 -7.07
N ARG A 21 22.36 -10.80 -5.75
CA ARG A 21 22.44 -9.62 -4.86
C ARG A 21 23.80 -8.93 -4.96
N THR A 22 24.89 -9.71 -4.93
CA THR A 22 26.26 -9.19 -5.00
C THR A 22 26.58 -8.62 -6.39
N ARG A 23 26.15 -9.28 -7.46
CA ARG A 23 26.29 -8.79 -8.85
C ARG A 23 25.58 -7.46 -9.09
N ARG A 24 24.45 -7.22 -8.39
CA ARG A 24 23.71 -5.95 -8.43
C ARG A 24 24.25 -4.90 -7.45
N GLY A 25 25.34 -5.20 -6.73
CA GLY A 25 25.94 -4.27 -5.77
C GLY A 25 25.08 -3.97 -4.53
N LEU A 26 24.09 -4.81 -4.24
CA LEU A 26 23.14 -4.57 -3.14
C LEU A 26 23.63 -5.18 -1.82
N SER A 27 23.62 -4.40 -0.74
CA SER A 27 23.71 -4.95 0.60
C SER A 27 22.44 -5.73 0.96
N LYS A 28 22.52 -6.62 1.96
CA LYS A 28 21.33 -7.34 2.47
C LYS A 28 20.24 -6.38 2.94
N LYS A 29 20.62 -5.25 3.55
CA LYS A 29 19.72 -4.19 4.01
C LYS A 29 19.01 -3.51 2.83
N GLN A 30 19.73 -3.21 1.75
CA GLN A 30 19.16 -2.61 0.55
C GLN A 30 18.21 -3.57 -0.17
N LEU A 31 18.61 -4.83 -0.36
CA LEU A 31 17.71 -5.84 -0.95
C LEU A 31 16.43 -6.00 -0.13
N ALA A 32 16.56 -6.10 1.20
CA ALA A 32 15.41 -6.21 2.10
C ALA A 32 14.48 -4.99 1.98
N ALA A 33 15.04 -3.77 1.97
CA ALA A 33 14.27 -2.54 1.79
C ALA A 33 13.52 -2.53 0.44
N SER A 34 14.20 -2.90 -0.65
CA SER A 34 13.59 -2.98 -2.00
C SER A 34 12.51 -4.05 -2.10
N MET A 35 12.60 -5.14 -1.33
CA MET A 35 11.59 -6.21 -1.30
C MET A 35 10.50 -5.99 -0.24
N GLY A 36 10.60 -4.94 0.59
CA GLY A 36 9.68 -4.69 1.71
C GLY A 36 9.81 -5.68 2.88
N TYR A 37 11.00 -6.28 3.07
CA TYR A 37 11.34 -7.15 4.20
C TYR A 37 12.24 -6.46 5.22
N HIS A 38 12.27 -6.98 6.45
CA HIS A 38 13.28 -6.59 7.43
C HIS A 38 14.66 -7.13 7.02
N PRO A 39 15.77 -6.37 7.20
CA PRO A 39 17.13 -6.81 6.80
C PRO A 39 17.57 -8.17 7.35
N SER A 40 17.10 -8.55 8.54
CA SER A 40 17.40 -9.86 9.12
C SER A 40 16.81 -11.03 8.32
N TYR A 41 15.69 -10.83 7.62
CA TYR A 41 15.02 -11.90 6.87
C TYR A 41 15.87 -12.37 5.67
N VAL A 42 16.43 -11.43 4.90
CA VAL A 42 17.38 -11.75 3.81
C VAL A 42 18.60 -12.49 4.36
N SER A 43 19.15 -12.01 5.49
CA SER A 43 20.29 -12.67 6.15
C SER A 43 19.96 -14.09 6.59
N HIS A 44 18.74 -14.32 7.09
CA HIS A 44 18.32 -15.64 7.54
C HIS A 44 18.07 -16.61 6.40
N VAL A 45 17.53 -16.15 5.27
CA VAL A 45 17.36 -16.99 4.07
C VAL A 45 18.73 -17.36 3.50
N GLU A 46 19.66 -16.40 3.39
CA GLU A 46 21.04 -16.67 2.93
C GLU A 46 21.82 -17.60 3.87
N SER A 47 21.55 -17.56 5.18
CA SER A 47 22.19 -18.43 6.19
C SER A 47 21.43 -19.72 6.46
N LEU A 48 20.41 -20.04 5.65
CA LEU A 48 19.61 -21.26 5.77
C LEU A 48 18.87 -21.39 7.11
N ARG A 49 18.69 -20.30 7.85
CA ARG A 49 17.87 -20.27 9.07
C ARG A 49 16.38 -20.21 8.76
N HIS A 50 16.03 -19.63 7.62
CA HIS A 50 14.64 -19.60 7.13
C HIS A 50 14.53 -20.31 5.77
N HIS A 51 13.35 -20.90 5.53
CA HIS A 51 12.97 -21.37 4.21
C HIS A 51 12.52 -20.19 3.34
N PRO A 52 12.93 -20.13 2.07
CA PRO A 52 12.39 -19.14 1.15
C PRO A 52 10.91 -19.44 0.88
N THR A 53 10.07 -18.42 0.95
CA THR A 53 8.66 -18.50 0.51
C THR A 53 8.55 -18.14 -0.97
N LEU A 54 7.45 -18.55 -1.62
CA LEU A 54 7.16 -18.13 -3.00
C LEU A 54 7.16 -16.60 -3.13
N GLU A 55 6.54 -15.91 -2.17
CA GLU A 55 6.49 -14.44 -2.14
C GLU A 55 7.90 -13.82 -2.05
N PHE A 56 8.77 -14.37 -1.21
CA PHE A 56 10.16 -13.92 -1.11
C PHE A 56 10.90 -14.14 -2.43
N ALA A 57 10.75 -15.31 -3.06
CA ALA A 57 11.38 -15.63 -4.35
C ALA A 57 10.89 -14.71 -5.48
N CYS A 58 9.58 -14.46 -5.58
CA CYS A 58 9.00 -13.54 -6.57
C CYS A 58 9.50 -12.11 -6.40
N ARG A 59 9.57 -11.62 -5.15
CA ARG A 59 10.07 -10.26 -4.89
C ARG A 59 11.58 -10.15 -5.12
N ALA A 60 12.36 -11.19 -4.79
CA ALA A 60 13.78 -11.23 -5.07
C ALA A 60 14.05 -11.26 -6.59
N GLU A 61 13.28 -12.03 -7.35
CA GLU A 61 13.33 -12.06 -8.83
C GLU A 61 12.99 -10.67 -9.40
N ALA A 62 11.95 -10.00 -8.90
CA ALA A 62 11.56 -8.67 -9.36
C ALA A 62 12.65 -7.61 -9.12
N VAL A 63 13.37 -7.67 -7.99
CA VAL A 63 14.42 -6.70 -7.65
C VAL A 63 15.76 -7.04 -8.32
N LEU A 64 16.11 -8.32 -8.41
CA LEU A 64 17.41 -8.77 -8.90
C LEU A 64 17.43 -9.05 -10.40
N ALA A 65 16.25 -9.21 -11.02
CA ALA A 65 16.04 -9.52 -12.43
C ALA A 65 17.01 -10.60 -12.91
N SER A 66 16.87 -11.79 -12.32
CA SER A 66 17.74 -12.97 -12.54
C SER A 66 17.34 -13.81 -13.75
N GLY A 67 16.32 -13.39 -14.51
CA GLY A 67 15.85 -14.12 -15.69
C GLY A 67 15.11 -15.42 -15.34
N GLY A 68 14.50 -15.48 -14.15
CA GLY A 68 13.75 -16.64 -13.65
C GLY A 68 14.57 -17.66 -12.85
N GLU A 69 15.89 -17.45 -12.70
CA GLU A 69 16.76 -18.39 -11.98
C GLU A 69 16.37 -18.53 -10.50
N ILE A 70 15.99 -17.44 -9.83
CA ILE A 70 15.56 -17.47 -8.42
C ILE A 70 14.25 -18.26 -8.27
N ILE A 71 13.32 -18.10 -9.20
CA ILE A 71 12.05 -18.85 -9.22
C ILE A 71 12.31 -20.34 -9.42
N SER A 72 13.16 -20.70 -10.38
CA SER A 72 13.55 -22.09 -10.63
C SER A 72 14.16 -22.76 -9.39
N ARG A 73 15.02 -22.04 -8.65
CA ARG A 73 15.61 -22.57 -7.40
C ARG A 73 14.59 -22.69 -6.27
N TYR A 74 13.61 -21.79 -6.21
CA TYR A 74 12.53 -21.91 -5.24
C TYR A 74 11.69 -23.17 -5.49
N GLU A 75 11.35 -23.45 -6.75
CA GLU A 75 10.59 -24.66 -7.12
C GLU A 75 11.34 -25.95 -6.76
N GLN A 76 12.67 -25.96 -6.94
CA GLN A 76 13.53 -27.07 -6.50
C GLN A 76 13.52 -27.24 -4.97
N CYS A 77 13.53 -26.13 -4.20
CA CYS A 77 13.38 -26.20 -2.74
C CYS A 77 12.04 -26.82 -2.34
N ARG A 78 10.96 -26.39 -3.00
CA ARG A 78 9.60 -26.87 -2.77
C ARG A 78 9.49 -28.38 -3.04
N GLN A 79 10.00 -28.83 -4.19
CA GLN A 79 10.04 -30.24 -4.57
C GLN A 79 10.87 -31.08 -3.59
N ALA A 80 12.04 -30.58 -3.16
CA ALA A 80 12.92 -31.30 -2.25
C ALA A 80 12.39 -31.39 -0.81
N ALA A 81 11.55 -30.44 -0.40
CA ALA A 81 10.80 -30.48 0.86
C ALA A 81 9.59 -31.44 0.81
N GLY A 82 9.34 -32.09 -0.33
CA GLY A 82 8.16 -32.93 -0.54
C GLY A 82 6.85 -32.13 -0.56
N GLU A 83 6.93 -30.80 -0.73
CA GLU A 83 5.74 -29.96 -0.80
C GLU A 83 5.05 -30.18 -2.16
N PRO A 84 3.79 -30.66 -2.16
CA PRO A 84 3.07 -30.87 -3.41
C PRO A 84 3.01 -29.57 -4.22
N ALA A 85 2.92 -29.68 -5.56
CA ALA A 85 2.37 -28.60 -6.39
C ALA A 85 1.14 -28.04 -5.68
N PRO A 86 0.98 -26.70 -5.54
CA PRO A 86 -0.16 -26.16 -4.81
C PRO A 86 -1.44 -26.73 -5.42
N ALA A 87 -1.99 -27.74 -4.75
CA ALA A 87 -3.27 -28.30 -5.07
C ALA A 87 -4.33 -27.31 -4.58
N PRO A 88 -5.49 -27.19 -5.24
CA PRO A 88 -6.58 -26.37 -4.73
C PRO A 88 -7.10 -27.01 -3.44
N VAL A 89 -6.57 -26.60 -2.29
CA VAL A 89 -7.01 -27.06 -0.98
C VAL A 89 -8.01 -26.05 -0.41
N LEU A 90 -9.28 -26.46 -0.33
CA LEU A 90 -10.28 -25.83 0.54
C LEU A 90 -9.88 -26.10 1.99
N ARG A 91 -9.33 -25.11 2.70
CA ARG A 91 -9.15 -25.14 4.16
C ARG A 91 -10.04 -24.07 4.79
N ASN A 92 -10.81 -24.50 5.80
CA ASN A 92 -11.96 -23.79 6.34
C ASN A 92 -11.67 -22.89 7.56
N ASP A 93 -10.42 -22.74 7.97
CA ASP A 93 -10.05 -21.85 9.09
C ASP A 93 -8.85 -21.00 8.66
N TYR A 94 -9.09 -19.74 8.28
CA TYR A 94 -8.05 -18.82 7.81
C TYR A 94 -7.75 -17.74 8.85
N GLU A 95 -6.57 -17.83 9.47
CA GLU A 95 -5.93 -16.65 10.05
C GLU A 95 -5.46 -15.70 8.93
N PRO A 96 -5.80 -14.41 8.99
CA PRO A 96 -5.48 -13.45 7.94
C PRO A 96 -3.97 -13.13 7.92
N SER A 97 -3.27 -13.67 6.92
CA SER A 97 -1.89 -13.28 6.61
C SER A 97 -1.83 -11.82 6.09
N PRO A 98 -0.91 -10.96 6.60
CA PRO A 98 -0.94 -9.52 6.35
C PRO A 98 -0.29 -9.03 5.03
N MET A 99 0.03 -9.90 4.07
CA MET A 99 0.54 -9.50 2.75
C MET A 99 -0.14 -10.37 1.68
N LEU A 100 -1.02 -9.78 0.86
CA LEU A 100 -1.72 -10.52 -0.19
C LEU A 100 -0.76 -10.85 -1.36
N PRO A 101 -0.80 -12.07 -1.93
CA PRO A 101 -0.24 -12.34 -3.25
C PRO A 101 -0.95 -11.45 -4.30
N ALA A 102 -0.29 -11.22 -5.45
CA ALA A 102 -0.73 -10.38 -6.58
C ALA A 102 -1.99 -10.89 -7.33
N THR A 103 -2.99 -11.32 -6.57
CA THR A 103 -4.29 -11.86 -6.99
C THR A 103 -5.31 -10.76 -7.24
N LEU A 104 -5.03 -9.51 -6.83
CA LEU A 104 -5.89 -8.37 -7.09
C LEU A 104 -5.23 -7.42 -8.08
N VAL A 105 -6.00 -7.01 -9.09
CA VAL A 105 -5.67 -5.90 -9.99
C VAL A 105 -6.64 -4.76 -9.70
N ILE A 106 -6.11 -3.55 -9.53
CA ILE A 106 -6.90 -2.34 -9.51
C ILE A 106 -7.02 -1.85 -10.95
N GLU A 107 -8.20 -1.99 -11.55
CA GLU A 107 -8.43 -1.51 -12.91
C GLU A 107 -8.46 0.03 -12.92
N GLU A 108 -9.12 0.62 -11.92
CA GLU A 108 -9.24 2.07 -11.78
C GLU A 108 -9.19 2.45 -10.29
N GLU A 109 -8.41 3.46 -9.95
CA GLU A 109 -8.44 4.11 -8.64
C GLU A 109 -8.78 5.60 -8.80
N ASN A 110 -9.80 6.06 -8.07
CA ASN A 110 -10.15 7.46 -7.92
C ASN A 110 -9.98 7.84 -6.45
N ALA A 111 -8.95 8.63 -6.15
CA ALA A 111 -8.63 9.08 -4.81
C ALA A 111 -8.84 10.59 -4.71
N THR A 112 -9.75 11.03 -3.85
CA THR A 112 -10.04 12.45 -3.62
C THR A 112 -9.68 12.83 -2.20
N LEU A 113 -8.96 13.94 -2.04
CA LEU A 113 -8.78 14.64 -0.77
C LEU A 113 -9.47 16.01 -0.84
N THR A 114 -10.33 16.32 0.12
CA THR A 114 -11.04 17.61 0.20
C THR A 114 -10.70 18.29 1.51
N TYR A 115 -10.27 19.56 1.44
CA TYR A 115 -10.12 20.40 2.62
C TYR A 115 -11.35 21.28 2.80
N ALA A 116 -11.98 21.20 3.97
CA ALA A 116 -13.07 22.08 4.39
C ALA A 116 -13.03 22.29 5.90
N ASP A 117 -13.13 23.54 6.34
CA ASP A 117 -13.31 23.91 7.75
C ASP A 117 -12.33 23.25 8.74
N GLY A 118 -11.05 23.14 8.35
CA GLY A 118 -10.02 22.53 9.19
C GLY A 118 -10.00 21.00 9.20
N TRP A 119 -10.71 20.37 8.27
CA TRP A 119 -10.72 18.92 8.10
C TRP A 119 -10.31 18.53 6.68
N TYR A 120 -9.54 17.45 6.61
CA TYR A 120 -9.30 16.73 5.38
C TYR A 120 -10.21 15.51 5.32
N SER A 121 -11.05 15.42 4.29
CA SER A 121 -11.88 14.26 4.00
C SER A 121 -11.32 13.53 2.78
N CYS A 122 -10.93 12.28 2.97
CA CYS A 122 -10.39 11.40 1.95
C CYS A 122 -11.46 10.39 1.54
N ARG A 123 -11.69 10.26 0.23
CA ARG A 123 -12.52 9.20 -0.36
C ARG A 123 -11.71 8.50 -1.43
N VAL A 124 -11.61 7.18 -1.32
CA VAL A 124 -10.95 6.34 -2.32
C VAL A 124 -11.95 5.34 -2.86
N GLU A 125 -12.02 5.27 -4.18
CA GLU A 125 -12.84 4.32 -4.91
C GLU A 125 -11.95 3.51 -5.84
N ARG A 126 -12.07 2.19 -5.80
CA ARG A 126 -11.26 1.27 -6.58
C ARG A 126 -12.13 0.25 -7.27
N VAL A 127 -11.97 0.11 -8.57
CA VAL A 127 -12.44 -1.07 -9.31
C VAL A 127 -11.41 -2.18 -9.12
N VAL A 128 -11.77 -3.20 -8.34
CA VAL A 128 -10.90 -4.30 -7.96
C VAL A 128 -11.35 -5.56 -8.69
N ARG A 129 -10.41 -6.23 -9.37
CA ARG A 129 -10.61 -7.55 -9.98
C ARG A 129 -9.78 -8.60 -9.29
N ASN A 130 -10.38 -9.74 -8.97
CA ASN A 130 -9.65 -10.93 -8.56
C ASN A 130 -9.17 -11.70 -9.79
N VAL A 131 -7.85 -11.72 -10.02
CA VAL A 131 -7.17 -12.48 -11.08
C VAL A 131 -6.48 -13.74 -10.53
N GLY A 132 -6.65 -14.03 -9.23
CA GLY A 132 -6.17 -15.25 -8.60
C GLY A 132 -7.06 -16.46 -8.84
N ASP A 133 -6.67 -17.58 -8.24
CA ASP A 133 -7.37 -18.87 -8.29
C ASP A 133 -8.24 -19.13 -7.04
N ARG A 134 -8.23 -18.21 -6.07
CA ARG A 134 -8.91 -18.33 -4.79
C ARG A 134 -9.76 -17.09 -4.48
N PRO A 135 -10.87 -17.25 -3.73
CA PRO A 135 -11.66 -16.12 -3.27
C PRO A 135 -10.86 -15.17 -2.38
N VAL A 136 -11.08 -13.88 -2.53
CA VAL A 136 -10.49 -12.84 -1.69
C VAL A 136 -11.53 -12.40 -0.66
N THR A 137 -11.19 -12.56 0.61
CA THR A 137 -12.08 -12.27 1.75
C THR A 137 -11.72 -10.97 2.47
N CYS A 138 -10.55 -10.39 2.18
CA CYS A 138 -10.12 -9.13 2.78
C CYS A 138 -9.32 -8.24 1.83
N TYR A 139 -9.36 -6.94 2.10
CA TYR A 139 -8.70 -5.90 1.32
C TYR A 139 -7.92 -4.96 2.25
N PRO A 140 -6.57 -4.91 2.18
CA PRO A 140 -5.77 -4.10 3.09
C PRO A 140 -5.84 -2.62 2.73
N VAL A 141 -6.01 -1.79 3.76
CA VAL A 141 -6.02 -0.33 3.67
C VAL A 141 -5.09 0.24 4.73
N ARG A 142 -4.50 1.39 4.44
CA ARG A 142 -3.69 2.15 5.37
C ARG A 142 -4.09 3.62 5.32
N VAL A 143 -4.23 4.20 6.49
CA VAL A 143 -4.36 5.64 6.70
C VAL A 143 -3.06 6.11 7.33
N ASP A 144 -2.41 7.07 6.69
CA ASP A 144 -1.17 7.69 7.15
C ASP A 144 -1.41 9.17 7.36
N VAL A 145 -0.87 9.72 8.45
CA VAL A 145 -0.88 11.15 8.75
C VAL A 145 0.54 11.59 9.07
N ASP A 146 0.95 12.75 8.54
CA ASP A 146 2.24 13.36 8.88
C ASP A 146 2.20 14.86 8.63
N ARG A 147 2.00 15.66 9.68
CA ARG A 147 1.90 17.11 9.54
C ARG A 147 3.23 17.72 9.15
N TYR A 148 4.33 17.13 9.60
CA TYR A 148 5.69 17.64 9.39
C TYR A 148 6.60 16.53 8.85
N PRO A 149 6.36 16.04 7.62
CA PRO A 149 7.10 14.90 7.07
C PRO A 149 8.60 15.16 6.94
N ASP A 150 8.98 16.44 6.84
CA ASP A 150 10.36 16.89 6.74
C ASP A 150 11.00 17.15 8.14
N GLN A 151 10.25 17.00 9.24
CA GLN A 151 10.71 17.21 10.63
C GLN A 151 10.27 16.06 11.57
N PRO A 152 10.88 14.87 11.48
CA PRO A 152 10.42 13.67 12.18
C PRO A 152 10.33 13.79 13.71
N GLY A 153 11.17 14.63 14.33
CA GLY A 153 11.14 14.88 15.78
C GLY A 153 9.88 15.63 16.22
N VAL A 154 9.43 16.61 15.41
CA VAL A 154 8.20 17.38 15.67
C VAL A 154 6.99 16.49 15.46
N SER A 155 6.95 15.74 14.36
CA SER A 155 5.87 14.76 14.11
C SER A 155 5.77 13.73 15.24
N ARG A 156 6.89 13.17 15.71
CA ARG A 156 6.87 12.19 16.82
C ARG A 156 6.25 12.78 18.08
N ARG A 157 6.60 14.02 18.45
CA ARG A 157 6.02 14.69 19.62
C ARG A 157 4.52 14.93 19.43
N LEU A 158 4.12 15.50 18.29
CA LEU A 158 2.72 15.75 17.96
C LEU A 158 1.86 14.48 18.10
N TYR A 159 2.31 13.37 17.53
CA TYR A 159 1.53 12.13 17.54
C TYR A 159 1.58 11.40 18.88
N ALA A 160 2.64 11.57 19.67
CA ALA A 160 2.64 11.08 21.05
C ALA A 160 1.58 11.81 21.91
N GLU A 161 1.35 13.10 21.66
CA GLU A 161 0.35 13.93 22.38
C GLU A 161 -1.06 13.78 21.80
N SER A 162 -1.19 13.50 20.50
CA SER A 162 -2.46 13.37 19.78
C SER A 162 -2.41 12.17 18.83
N PRO A 163 -2.44 10.93 19.37
CA PRO A 163 -2.31 9.73 18.57
C PRO A 163 -3.53 9.51 17.67
N LEU A 164 -3.28 9.06 16.44
CA LEU A 164 -4.35 8.75 15.51
C LEU A 164 -5.14 7.50 15.95
N GLN A 165 -6.42 7.66 16.26
CA GLN A 165 -7.31 6.55 16.58
C GLN A 165 -8.33 6.32 15.46
N LEU A 166 -8.69 5.05 15.22
CA LEU A 166 -9.68 4.70 14.20
C LEU A 166 -11.06 5.32 14.49
N SER A 167 -11.45 5.41 15.77
CA SER A 167 -12.71 6.02 16.20
C SER A 167 -12.87 7.46 15.73
N ASP A 168 -11.76 8.18 15.61
CA ASP A 168 -11.76 9.62 15.30
C ASP A 168 -11.81 9.87 13.79
N LEU A 169 -11.61 8.82 12.99
CA LEU A 169 -11.55 8.92 11.54
C LEU A 169 -12.92 9.01 10.87
N GLY A 170 -13.99 8.60 11.57
CA GLY A 170 -15.29 8.36 10.91
C GLY A 170 -15.15 7.41 9.72
N PHE A 171 -14.31 6.38 9.86
CA PHE A 171 -13.93 5.50 8.75
C PHE A 171 -15.12 4.64 8.30
N GLU A 172 -15.41 4.66 7.01
CA GLU A 172 -16.44 3.84 6.39
C GLU A 172 -15.88 3.09 5.17
N ALA A 173 -16.40 1.91 4.90
CA ALA A 173 -16.01 1.11 3.75
C ALA A 173 -17.17 0.28 3.20
N HIS A 174 -17.23 0.16 1.88
CA HIS A 174 -18.29 -0.54 1.17
C HIS A 174 -17.74 -1.29 -0.05
N ALA A 175 -18.42 -2.37 -0.45
CA ALA A 175 -18.15 -3.09 -1.70
C ALA A 175 -19.43 -3.26 -2.53
N GLY A 176 -19.33 -3.06 -3.84
CA GLY A 176 -20.43 -3.23 -4.79
C GLY A 176 -20.64 -2.00 -5.69
N ASP A 177 -21.35 -2.19 -6.79
CA ASP A 177 -21.61 -1.15 -7.78
C ASP A 177 -22.89 -0.34 -7.45
N ASP A 178 -24.07 -0.90 -7.71
CA ASP A 178 -25.35 -0.16 -7.60
C ASP A 178 -25.92 -0.08 -6.17
N ARG A 179 -25.68 -1.14 -5.37
CA ARG A 179 -26.11 -1.23 -3.98
C ARG A 179 -24.91 -1.68 -3.14
N PRO A 180 -24.04 -0.75 -2.74
CA PRO A 180 -22.81 -1.09 -2.06
C PRO A 180 -23.10 -1.62 -0.65
N GLU A 181 -22.59 -2.81 -0.34
CA GLU A 181 -22.70 -3.46 0.96
C GLU A 181 -21.60 -2.94 1.90
N PRO A 182 -21.92 -2.58 3.16
CA PRO A 182 -20.91 -2.15 4.12
C PRO A 182 -19.94 -3.29 4.43
N MET A 183 -18.67 -2.97 4.57
CA MET A 183 -17.59 -3.90 4.89
C MET A 183 -17.20 -3.76 6.37
N ASP A 184 -17.05 -4.87 7.08
CA ASP A 184 -16.44 -4.83 8.42
C ASP A 184 -14.97 -4.40 8.31
N VAL A 185 -14.52 -3.59 9.27
CA VAL A 185 -13.15 -3.07 9.31
C VAL A 185 -12.44 -3.64 10.53
N ARG A 186 -11.26 -4.21 10.31
CA ARG A 186 -10.42 -4.69 11.41
C ARG A 186 -9.06 -4.02 11.38
N VAL A 187 -8.69 -3.39 12.48
CA VAL A 187 -7.35 -2.85 12.69
C VAL A 187 -6.38 -4.02 12.81
N THR A 188 -5.33 -4.02 11.98
CA THR A 188 -4.25 -5.01 12.05
C THR A 188 -3.02 -4.45 12.75
N ARG A 189 -2.81 -3.14 12.65
CA ARG A 189 -1.74 -2.44 13.36
C ARG A 189 -2.08 -0.97 13.50
N ALA A 190 -1.93 -0.43 14.69
CA ALA A 190 -2.00 1.00 14.95
C ALA A 190 -0.62 1.53 15.38
N SER A 191 -0.40 2.80 15.10
CA SER A 191 0.71 3.62 15.55
C SER A 191 0.18 5.04 15.69
N ASP A 192 0.90 5.87 16.42
CA ASP A 192 0.50 7.26 16.64
C ASP A 192 0.28 8.06 15.34
N ALA A 193 0.97 7.72 14.25
CA ALA A 193 0.91 8.40 12.95
C ALA A 193 0.24 7.59 11.82
N TYR A 194 -0.22 6.36 12.09
CA TYR A 194 -0.91 5.57 11.06
C TYR A 194 -1.79 4.46 11.64
N VAL A 195 -2.82 4.10 10.88
CA VAL A 195 -3.64 2.91 11.14
C VAL A 195 -3.63 2.01 9.91
N LYS A 196 -3.22 0.75 10.09
CA LYS A 196 -3.35 -0.32 9.11
C LYS A 196 -4.58 -1.14 9.42
N MET A 197 -5.39 -1.37 8.40
CA MET A 197 -6.66 -2.07 8.49
C MET A 197 -6.77 -3.10 7.38
N VAL A 198 -7.68 -4.03 7.58
CA VAL A 198 -8.23 -4.88 6.52
C VAL A 198 -9.74 -4.65 6.48
N LEU A 199 -10.23 -4.36 5.29
CA LEU A 199 -11.66 -4.36 4.97
C LEU A 199 -12.04 -5.81 4.72
N ILE A 200 -13.10 -6.30 5.35
CA ILE A 200 -13.58 -7.65 5.19
C ILE A 200 -14.68 -7.61 4.13
N PHE A 201 -14.60 -8.50 3.14
CA PHE A 201 -15.67 -8.75 2.18
C PHE A 201 -16.82 -9.51 2.86
N GLY A 202 -17.43 -8.83 3.83
CA GLY A 202 -18.43 -9.35 4.74
C GLY A 202 -18.76 -8.34 5.82
N ASN A 203 -19.94 -8.51 6.41
CA ASN A 203 -20.43 -7.77 7.56
C ASN A 203 -21.23 -8.71 8.49
N ALA A 204 -21.86 -8.16 9.53
CA ALA A 204 -22.70 -8.92 10.45
C ALA A 204 -23.86 -9.69 9.78
N ARG A 205 -24.30 -9.28 8.58
CA ARG A 205 -25.45 -9.86 7.86
C ARG A 205 -25.04 -10.89 6.82
N ALA A 206 -23.90 -10.71 6.15
CA ALA A 206 -23.50 -11.56 5.05
C ALA A 206 -21.98 -11.64 4.89
N ARG A 207 -21.51 -12.68 4.20
CA ARG A 207 -20.17 -12.75 3.61
C ARG A 207 -20.32 -12.66 2.10
N PHE A 208 -19.45 -11.89 1.47
CA PHE A 208 -19.50 -11.62 0.03
C PHE A 208 -18.08 -11.61 -0.54
N PRO A 209 -17.31 -12.71 -0.40
CA PRO A 209 -15.94 -12.76 -0.90
C PRO A 209 -15.90 -12.48 -2.40
N LEU A 210 -14.82 -11.86 -2.86
CA LEU A 210 -14.58 -11.61 -4.28
C LEU A 210 -13.99 -12.88 -4.91
N TYR A 211 -14.79 -13.64 -5.65
CA TYR A 211 -14.37 -14.90 -6.26
C TYR A 211 -13.43 -14.68 -7.46
N PRO A 212 -12.66 -15.71 -7.86
CA PRO A 212 -11.82 -15.66 -9.06
C PRO A 212 -12.56 -15.14 -10.29
N GLY A 213 -11.95 -14.20 -11.01
CA GLY A 213 -12.51 -13.56 -12.21
C GLY A 213 -13.49 -12.41 -11.93
N GLU A 214 -14.05 -12.34 -10.71
CA GLU A 214 -15.01 -11.31 -10.34
C GLU A 214 -14.37 -9.93 -10.20
N ARG A 215 -15.22 -8.93 -10.36
CA ARG A 215 -14.92 -7.52 -10.23
C ARG A 215 -15.91 -6.90 -9.25
N THR A 216 -15.43 -5.98 -8.43
CA THR A 216 -16.28 -5.14 -7.58
C THR A 216 -15.68 -3.76 -7.39
N ARG A 217 -16.50 -2.77 -7.04
CA ARG A 217 -16.04 -1.46 -6.58
C ARG A 217 -15.86 -1.51 -5.07
N VAL A 218 -14.65 -1.22 -4.59
CA VAL A 218 -14.36 -1.01 -3.17
C VAL A 218 -14.23 0.50 -2.94
N THR A 219 -15.06 1.03 -2.05
CA THR A 219 -15.03 2.43 -1.64
C THR A 219 -14.73 2.51 -0.16
N TYR A 220 -13.81 3.39 0.23
CA TYR A 220 -13.62 3.74 1.63
C TYR A 220 -13.38 5.23 1.80
N ALA A 221 -13.84 5.77 2.91
CA ALA A 221 -13.70 7.18 3.23
C ALA A 221 -13.37 7.39 4.70
N TYR A 222 -12.69 8.49 4.99
CA TYR A 222 -12.32 8.89 6.33
C TYR A 222 -11.99 10.38 6.37
N ARG A 223 -12.05 10.98 7.55
CA ARG A 223 -11.68 12.36 7.81
C ARG A 223 -10.60 12.45 8.89
N VAL A 224 -9.78 13.48 8.80
CA VAL A 224 -8.71 13.76 9.76
C VAL A 224 -8.64 15.27 9.94
N PRO A 225 -8.43 15.78 11.16
CA PRO A 225 -8.24 17.20 11.35
C PRO A 225 -6.95 17.66 10.67
N ALA A 226 -6.96 18.88 10.14
CA ALA A 226 -5.81 19.44 9.44
C ALA A 226 -4.59 19.61 10.34
N SER A 227 -4.82 19.68 11.66
CA SER A 227 -3.77 19.67 12.69
C SER A 227 -2.94 18.38 12.72
N LEU A 228 -3.40 17.29 12.08
CA LEU A 228 -2.69 16.01 12.01
C LEU A 228 -2.24 15.61 10.59
N TRP A 229 -2.85 16.10 9.50
CA TRP A 229 -2.60 15.56 8.14
C TRP A 229 -1.31 16.08 7.48
N GLY A 230 -1.13 17.40 7.37
CA GLY A 230 -0.05 18.04 6.58
C GLY A 230 -0.44 18.44 5.15
N GLN A 231 0.50 19.06 4.40
CA GLN A 231 0.26 19.54 3.02
C GLN A 231 0.69 18.53 1.95
N TRP A 232 0.22 17.29 2.06
CA TRP A 232 0.52 16.24 1.10
C TRP A 232 -0.64 15.27 0.94
N PHE A 233 -0.73 14.62 -0.21
CA PHE A 233 -1.64 13.49 -0.43
C PHE A 233 -0.94 12.44 -1.26
N GLN A 234 -0.76 11.23 -0.71
CA GLN A 234 0.02 10.18 -1.35
C GLN A 234 -0.76 8.88 -1.55
N ARG A 235 -0.54 8.24 -2.70
CA ARG A 235 -0.92 6.87 -2.99
C ARG A 235 0.31 6.00 -3.19
N ASP A 236 0.41 4.93 -2.41
CA ASP A 236 1.39 3.86 -2.62
C ASP A 236 0.78 2.80 -3.55
N ILE A 237 1.43 2.50 -4.67
CA ILE A 237 1.00 1.46 -5.62
C ILE A 237 1.41 0.09 -5.09
N ARG A 238 0.55 -0.50 -4.25
CA ARG A 238 0.78 -1.81 -3.62
C ARG A 238 0.13 -2.98 -4.34
N PHE A 239 -0.73 -2.67 -5.31
CA PHE A 239 -1.35 -3.61 -6.22
C PHE A 239 -1.01 -3.20 -7.66
N PRO A 240 -0.99 -4.13 -8.63
CA PRO A 240 -1.03 -3.75 -10.03
C PRO A 240 -2.22 -2.82 -10.27
N THR A 241 -1.94 -1.57 -10.66
CA THR A 241 -2.95 -0.52 -10.89
C THR A 241 -2.86 -0.03 -12.33
N ARG A 242 -3.93 -0.16 -13.10
CA ARG A 242 -3.93 0.25 -14.51
C ARG A 242 -4.10 1.75 -14.69
N ALA A 243 -4.99 2.36 -13.90
CA ALA A 243 -5.26 3.79 -13.94
C ALA A 243 -5.44 4.38 -12.53
N LEU A 244 -4.86 5.55 -12.30
CA LEU A 244 -5.00 6.34 -11.08
C LEU A 244 -5.43 7.77 -11.42
N THR A 245 -6.49 8.24 -10.79
CA THR A 245 -6.85 9.66 -10.71
C THR A 245 -6.72 10.10 -9.26
N MET A 246 -5.91 11.13 -9.01
CA MET A 246 -5.85 11.83 -7.74
C MET A 246 -6.45 13.22 -7.89
N SER A 247 -7.39 13.57 -7.02
CA SER A 247 -8.02 14.89 -6.97
C SER A 247 -7.82 15.53 -5.61
N LEU A 248 -7.35 16.77 -5.59
CA LEU A 248 -7.25 17.61 -4.41
C LEU A 248 -8.23 18.77 -4.56
N ARG A 249 -9.17 18.91 -3.61
CA ARG A 249 -10.16 19.98 -3.57
C ARG A 249 -9.84 20.94 -2.44
N LEU A 250 -9.58 22.20 -2.78
CA LEU A 250 -9.22 23.26 -1.84
C LEU A 250 -10.13 24.49 -2.05
N PRO A 251 -10.46 25.27 -1.02
CA PRO A 251 -11.12 26.55 -1.18
C PRO A 251 -10.27 27.52 -2.03
N ALA A 252 -10.89 28.18 -3.03
CA ALA A 252 -10.20 29.11 -3.93
C ALA A 252 -9.52 30.25 -3.17
N GLY A 253 -10.14 30.71 -2.08
CA GLY A 253 -9.61 31.79 -1.25
C GLY A 253 -8.31 31.47 -0.51
N LEU A 254 -7.83 30.22 -0.53
CA LEU A 254 -6.52 29.86 0.02
C LEU A 254 -5.37 30.00 -0.98
N ALA A 255 -5.65 30.25 -2.26
CA ALA A 255 -4.67 30.46 -3.33
C ALA A 255 -3.51 29.45 -3.27
N ALA A 256 -3.85 28.16 -3.37
CA ALA A 256 -2.87 27.09 -3.18
C ALA A 256 -2.00 26.88 -4.42
N GLU A 257 -0.70 26.72 -4.21
CA GLU A 257 0.23 26.22 -5.22
C GLU A 257 0.34 24.71 -5.08
N VAL A 258 0.04 23.95 -6.13
CA VAL A 258 0.00 22.48 -6.08
C VAL A 258 0.98 21.88 -7.08
N SER A 259 1.81 20.95 -6.61
CA SER A 259 2.72 20.16 -7.42
C SER A 259 2.50 18.67 -7.19
N ALA A 260 2.97 17.85 -8.13
CA ALA A 260 2.92 16.41 -8.02
C ALA A 260 4.27 15.78 -8.34
N GLU A 261 4.56 14.65 -7.71
CA GLU A 261 5.72 13.83 -8.00
C GLU A 261 5.37 12.34 -7.97
N THR A 262 6.07 11.57 -8.79
CA THR A 262 6.12 10.11 -8.71
C THR A 262 7.53 9.69 -8.35
N LEU A 263 7.66 8.92 -7.28
CA LEU A 263 8.89 8.23 -6.88
C LEU A 263 8.75 6.75 -7.21
N SER A 264 9.65 6.23 -8.04
CA SER A 264 9.70 4.81 -8.41
C SER A 264 11.15 4.35 -8.59
N TYR A 265 11.35 3.06 -8.89
CA TYR A 265 12.68 2.57 -9.26
C TYR A 265 13.21 3.20 -10.56
N ALA A 266 12.34 3.73 -11.42
CA ALA A 266 12.71 4.43 -12.65
C ALA A 266 13.18 5.89 -12.39
N GLY A 267 13.14 6.33 -11.13
CA GLY A 267 13.52 7.68 -10.72
C GLY A 267 12.34 8.53 -10.25
N ILE A 268 12.62 9.82 -10.06
CA ILE A 268 11.64 10.83 -9.63
C ILE A 268 11.16 11.59 -10.86
N LYS A 269 9.84 11.74 -11.01
CA LYS A 269 9.22 12.52 -12.08
C LYS A 269 8.20 13.50 -11.52
N GLY A 270 8.37 14.79 -11.82
CA GLY A 270 7.44 15.86 -11.44
C GLY A 270 6.32 16.05 -12.47
N PHE A 271 5.16 16.50 -12.01
CA PHE A 271 4.00 16.87 -12.83
C PHE A 271 3.31 18.09 -12.25
N SER A 272 2.63 18.84 -13.11
CA SER A 272 1.67 19.87 -12.71
C SER A 272 0.26 19.30 -12.84
N PRO A 273 -0.52 19.18 -11.75
CA PRO A 273 -1.93 18.79 -11.84
C PRO A 273 -2.72 19.76 -12.70
N THR A 274 -3.73 19.26 -13.40
CA THR A 274 -4.69 20.12 -14.10
C THR A 274 -5.58 20.81 -13.08
N GLU A 275 -5.62 22.14 -13.15
CA GLU A 275 -6.50 22.97 -12.33
C GLU A 275 -7.85 23.17 -13.02
N SER A 276 -8.93 23.11 -12.25
CA SER A 276 -10.28 23.37 -12.74
C SER A 276 -11.16 23.98 -11.64
N PRO A 277 -12.14 24.82 -11.99
CA PRO A 277 -13.15 25.29 -11.04
C PRO A 277 -13.93 24.11 -10.46
N GLY A 278 -14.14 24.11 -9.14
CA GLY A 278 -15.04 23.19 -8.44
C GLY A 278 -16.29 23.89 -7.95
N ASP A 279 -17.19 23.11 -7.35
CA ASP A 279 -18.41 23.64 -6.74
C ASP A 279 -18.10 24.46 -5.48
N ASN A 280 -19.04 25.32 -5.07
CA ASN A 280 -19.00 26.05 -3.80
C ASN A 280 -17.70 26.85 -3.56
N GLY A 281 -17.15 27.46 -4.59
CA GLY A 281 -15.93 28.27 -4.48
C GLY A 281 -14.66 27.48 -4.21
N THR A 282 -14.63 26.19 -4.61
CA THR A 282 -13.43 25.35 -4.55
C THR A 282 -12.68 25.33 -5.87
N VAL A 283 -11.41 24.96 -5.82
CA VAL A 283 -10.55 24.63 -6.96
C VAL A 283 -10.20 23.15 -6.85
N VAL A 284 -10.26 22.44 -7.98
CA VAL A 284 -9.94 21.02 -8.07
C VAL A 284 -8.66 20.85 -8.89
N TYR A 285 -7.64 20.30 -8.24
CA TYR A 285 -6.38 19.92 -8.86
C TYR A 285 -6.41 18.42 -9.14
N THR A 286 -6.26 18.03 -10.41
CA THR A 286 -6.40 16.64 -10.85
C THR A 286 -5.12 16.14 -11.52
N LEU A 287 -4.61 15.01 -11.03
CA LEU A 287 -3.53 14.25 -11.64
C LEU A 287 -4.09 12.92 -12.15
N ARG A 288 -3.80 12.58 -13.43
CA ARG A 288 -4.19 11.31 -14.04
C ARG A 288 -2.95 10.58 -14.52
N LEU A 289 -2.82 9.32 -14.13
CA LEU A 289 -1.71 8.46 -14.48
C LEU A 289 -2.22 7.11 -14.97
N ARG A 290 -1.48 6.53 -15.92
CA ARG A 290 -1.68 5.16 -16.43
C ARG A 290 -0.35 4.41 -16.35
N GLU A 291 -0.41 3.08 -16.43
CA GLU A 291 0.78 2.21 -16.46
C GLU A 291 1.69 2.42 -15.24
N LEU A 292 1.09 2.32 -14.05
CA LEU A 292 1.78 2.59 -12.79
C LEU A 292 2.71 1.45 -12.42
N LEU A 293 3.96 1.78 -12.11
CA LEU A 293 4.93 0.79 -11.63
C LEU A 293 4.57 0.37 -10.21
N LEU A 294 4.54 -0.94 -9.96
CA LEU A 294 4.36 -1.48 -8.61
C LEU A 294 5.43 -0.89 -7.67
N THR A 295 5.05 -0.61 -6.43
CA THR A 295 5.84 0.04 -5.38
C THR A 295 6.10 1.54 -5.57
N SER A 296 5.60 2.16 -6.65
CA SER A 296 5.69 3.61 -6.81
C SER A 296 4.88 4.35 -5.75
N GLN A 297 5.35 5.56 -5.41
CA GLN A 297 4.64 6.52 -4.58
C GLN A 297 4.28 7.72 -5.44
N ILE A 298 2.99 8.07 -5.48
CA ILE A 298 2.49 9.23 -6.21
C ILE A 298 2.03 10.22 -5.16
N ARG A 299 2.59 11.41 -5.15
CA ARG A 299 2.36 12.42 -4.12
C ARG A 299 1.96 13.74 -4.75
N LEU A 300 0.83 14.29 -4.30
CA LEU A 300 0.52 15.71 -4.42
C LEU A 300 1.10 16.44 -3.21
N ARG A 301 1.68 17.62 -3.43
CA ARG A 301 2.09 18.56 -2.38
C ARG A 301 1.49 19.92 -2.69
N TRP A 302 1.19 20.68 -1.66
CA TRP A 302 0.74 22.06 -1.84
C TRP A 302 1.33 22.99 -0.80
N ARG A 303 1.26 24.29 -1.10
CA ARG A 303 1.50 25.37 -0.15
C ARG A 303 0.37 26.38 -0.30
N PHE A 304 -0.03 26.98 0.82
CA PHE A 304 -0.93 28.12 0.81
C PHE A 304 -0.10 29.39 0.78
N ALA A 305 -0.54 30.41 0.05
CA ALA A 305 0.23 31.64 -0.13
C ALA A 305 0.59 32.31 1.21
N ASP A 306 -0.41 32.83 1.95
CA ASP A 306 -0.15 33.62 3.18
C ASP A 306 -1.21 33.49 4.28
N ARG A 307 -2.30 32.73 4.06
CA ARG A 307 -3.34 32.54 5.08
C ARG A 307 -3.21 31.15 5.71
N ALA A 308 -2.90 31.12 7.01
CA ALA A 308 -3.01 29.90 7.80
C ALA A 308 -4.46 29.38 7.70
N PRO A 309 -4.69 28.16 7.20
CA PRO A 309 -6.03 27.62 7.13
C PRO A 309 -6.60 27.38 8.52
N THR A 310 -7.92 27.32 8.65
CA THR A 310 -8.58 26.93 9.90
C THR A 310 -8.03 25.58 10.39
N GLY A 311 -7.72 25.47 11.70
CA GLY A 311 -7.13 24.26 12.29
C GLY A 311 -5.60 24.15 12.14
N TRP A 312 -4.95 25.15 11.55
CA TRP A 312 -3.49 25.28 11.47
C TRP A 312 -3.01 26.32 12.49
N THR A 313 -3.07 25.98 13.77
CA THR A 313 -2.23 26.65 14.77
C THR A 313 -0.87 25.97 14.73
N ASP A 314 0.19 26.72 14.41
CA ASP A 314 1.53 26.23 14.68
C ASP A 314 1.64 26.00 16.19
N LEU A 315 2.08 24.80 16.57
CA LEU A 315 2.60 24.60 17.91
C LEU A 315 3.80 25.53 18.00
N ALA A 316 3.63 26.67 18.67
CA ALA A 316 4.74 27.56 19.00
C ALA A 316 5.86 26.70 19.59
N ALA A 317 7.05 26.82 19.00
CA ALA A 317 8.25 26.12 19.43
C ALA A 317 8.60 26.48 20.88
#